data_AF-A0A8T4DSD7-F1
#
_entry.id   AF-A0A8T4DSD7-F1
#
_cell.length_a   1.000
_cell.length_b   1.000
_cell.length_c   1.000
_cell.angle_alpha   90.00
_cell.angle_beta   90.00
_cell.angle_gamma   90.00
#
_symmetry.space_group_name_H-M   'P 1'
#
loop_
_entity.id
_entity.type
_entity.pdbx_description
1 polymer ?
#
loop_
_entity_poly.entity_id
_entity_poly.type
_entity_poly.pdbx_seq_one_letter_code
_entity_poly.pdbx_strand_id
1 'polypeptide(L)' 'MSKKEQCKALMTKFFGPASAALVDSMGEDDCVDKCKTKVTAFLGAEKAKEFDSVR' A
#
# COMPACT_ATOMS: atom_id res chain seq x y z
N MET A 1 -13.58 6.27 -1.64
CA MET A 1 -12.35 6.03 -0.87
C MET A 1 -11.21 6.65 -1.64
N SER A 2 -10.36 7.39 -0.95
CA SER A 2 -9.16 8.02 -1.51
C SER A 2 -8.09 6.95 -1.78
N LYS A 3 -7.17 7.20 -2.72
CA LYS A 3 -6.05 6.28 -2.99
C LYS A 3 -5.31 5.87 -1.71
N LYS A 4 -5.11 6.85 -0.82
CA LYS A 4 -4.47 6.68 0.47
C LYS A 4 -5.21 5.72 1.41
N GLU A 5 -6.54 5.76 1.42
CA GLU A 5 -7.37 4.85 2.22
C GLU A 5 -7.30 3.42 1.68
N GLN A 6 -7.34 3.24 0.36
CA GLN A 6 -7.20 1.92 -0.27
C GLN A 6 -5.79 1.35 -0.04
N CYS A 7 -4.77 2.19 -0.17
CA CYS A 7 -3.38 1.84 0.10
C CYS A 7 -3.19 1.42 1.58
N LYS A 8 -3.80 2.15 2.51
CA LYS A 8 -3.88 1.78 3.93
C LYS A 8 -4.53 0.43 4.18
N ALA A 9 -5.66 0.16 3.52
CA ALA A 9 -6.39 -1.09 3.68
C ALA A 9 -5.52 -2.28 3.23
N LEU A 10 -4.86 -2.14 2.08
CA LEU A 10 -3.92 -3.14 1.57
C LEU A 10 -2.71 -3.32 2.51
N MET A 11 -2.11 -2.22 2.99
CA MET A 11 -0.99 -2.29 3.92
C MET A 11 -1.38 -2.91 5.27
N THR A 12 -2.60 -2.65 5.75
CA THR A 12 -3.16 -3.31 6.94
C THR A 12 -3.33 -4.80 6.70
N LYS A 13 -3.86 -5.20 5.54
CA LYS A 13 -4.06 -6.60 5.15
C LYS A 13 -2.74 -7.37 5.06
N PHE A 14 -1.69 -6.75 4.54
CA PHE A 14 -0.41 -7.41 4.27
C PHE A 14 0.56 -7.40 5.45
N PHE A 15 0.65 -6.28 6.17
CA PHE A 15 1.67 -6.06 7.19
C PHE A 15 1.10 -5.58 8.53
N GLY A 16 -0.23 -5.48 8.64
CA GLY A 16 -0.90 -5.02 9.85
C GLY A 16 -0.96 -3.49 10.00
N PRO A 17 -1.61 -3.03 11.08
CA PRO A 17 -1.93 -1.61 11.29
C PRO A 17 -0.69 -0.72 11.42
N ALA A 18 0.44 -1.24 11.92
CA ALA A 18 1.68 -0.49 12.03
C ALA A 18 2.22 -0.02 10.67
N SER A 19 2.12 -0.86 9.64
CA SER A 19 2.54 -0.47 8.29
C SER A 19 1.52 0.43 7.59
N ALA A 20 0.24 0.33 7.95
CA ALA A 20 -0.79 1.25 7.45
C ALA A 20 -0.64 2.67 8.02
N ALA A 21 -0.16 2.82 9.26
CA ALA A 21 0.16 4.12 9.84
C ALA A 21 1.26 4.86 9.06
N LEU A 22 2.20 4.12 8.43
CA LEU A 22 3.24 4.73 7.58
C LEU A 22 2.64 5.39 6.33
N VAL A 23 1.50 4.89 5.85
CA VAL A 23 0.79 5.45 4.69
C VAL A 23 0.23 6.84 5.03
N ASP A 24 -0.14 7.12 6.29
CA ASP A 24 -0.57 8.47 6.70
C ASP A 24 0.50 9.53 6.46
N SER A 25 1.76 9.16 6.67
CA SER A 25 2.91 10.02 6.45
C SER A 25 3.34 10.11 4.99
N MET A 26 2.72 9.34 4.08
CA MET A 26 3.00 9.38 2.64
C MET A 26 2.10 10.39 1.91
N GLY A 27 2.63 11.00 0.84
CA GLY A 27 1.83 11.77 -0.11
C GLY A 27 0.84 10.88 -0.87
N GLU A 28 -0.33 11.41 -1.21
CA GLU A 28 -1.40 10.62 -1.84
C GLU A 28 -1.00 10.05 -3.22
N ASP A 29 -0.24 10.81 -4.00
CA ASP A 29 0.27 10.39 -5.31
C ASP A 29 1.35 9.30 -5.25
N ASP A 30 2.17 9.29 -4.20
CA ASP A 30 3.36 8.43 -4.10
C ASP A 30 3.14 7.24 -3.14
N CYS A 31 2.07 7.25 -2.34
CA CYS A 31 1.78 6.18 -1.39
C CYS A 31 1.62 4.82 -2.07
N VAL A 32 0.97 4.78 -3.24
CA VAL A 32 0.70 3.55 -3.98
C VAL A 32 2.01 2.94 -4.48
N ASP A 33 2.89 3.76 -5.05
CA ASP A 33 4.15 3.29 -5.62
C ASP A 33 5.11 2.78 -4.54
N LYS A 34 5.23 3.51 -3.42
CA LYS A 34 6.02 3.06 -2.26
C LYS A 34 5.47 1.81 -1.60
N CYS A 35 4.14 1.72 -1.43
CA CYS A 35 3.53 0.52 -0.85
C CYS A 35 3.65 -0.68 -1.78
N LYS A 36 3.42 -0.49 -3.09
CA LYS A 36 3.61 -1.52 -4.11
C LYS A 36 5.05 -2.01 -4.15
N THR A 37 6.03 -1.11 -4.06
CA THR A 37 7.46 -1.46 -3.99
C THR A 37 7.78 -2.28 -2.75
N LYS A 38 7.30 -1.85 -1.57
CA LYS A 38 7.48 -2.60 -0.33
C LYS A 38 6.84 -3.98 -0.41
N VAL A 39 5.60 -4.07 -0.85
CA VAL A 39 4.87 -5.33 -0.99
C VAL A 39 5.58 -6.26 -1.98
N THR A 40 6.08 -5.73 -3.10
CA THR A 40 6.87 -6.50 -4.07
C THR A 40 8.12 -7.08 -3.44
N ALA A 41 8.84 -6.29 -2.63
CA ALA A 41 10.10 -6.71 -1.99
C ALA A 41 9.90 -7.79 -0.91
N PHE A 42 8.81 -7.72 -0.13
CA PHE A 42 8.59 -8.63 1.01
C PHE A 42 7.65 -9.80 0.70
N LEU A 43 6.65 -9.60 -0.16
CA LEU A 43 5.59 -10.57 -0.45
C LEU A 43 5.55 -11.01 -1.92
N GLY A 44 6.38 -10.40 -2.77
CA GLY A 44 6.44 -10.68 -4.20
C GLY A 44 5.45 -9.88 -5.03
N ALA A 45 5.72 -9.86 -6.34
CA ALA A 45 4.94 -9.09 -7.31
C ALA A 45 3.46 -9.51 -7.39
N GLU A 46 3.13 -10.76 -7.06
CA GLU A 46 1.74 -11.25 -7.07
C GLU A 46 0.86 -10.50 -6.08
N LYS A 47 1.35 -10.24 -4.86
CA LYS A 47 0.62 -9.47 -3.85
C LYS A 47 0.61 -7.99 -4.16
N ALA A 48 1.67 -7.50 -4.79
CA ALA A 48 1.79 -6.10 -5.19
C ALA A 48 0.77 -5.69 -6.27
N LYS A 49 0.28 -6.64 -7.08
CA LYS A 49 -0.78 -6.39 -8.08
C LYS A 49 -2.10 -5.92 -7.47
N GLU A 50 -2.37 -6.19 -6.18
CA GLU A 50 -3.57 -5.63 -5.53
C GLU A 50 -3.57 -4.09 -5.50
N PHE A 51 -2.38 -3.45 -5.60
CA PHE A 51 -2.25 -2.00 -5.67
C PHE A 51 -2.57 -1.42 -7.06
N ASP A 52 -2.58 -2.20 -8.14
CA ASP A 52 -2.98 -1.72 -9.48
C ASP A 52 -4.49 -1.40 -9.56
N SER A 53 -5.27 -1.92 -8.61
CA SER A 53 -6.70 -1.60 -8.44
C SER A 53 -6.95 -0.30 -7.69
N VAL A 54 -5.91 0.35 -7.17
CA VAL A 54 -5.98 1.66 -6.50
C VAL A 54 -5.88 2.75 -7.57
N ARG A 55 -7.00 3.45 -7.83
CA ARG A 55 -7.12 4.47 -8.89
C ARG A 55 -7.59 5.82 -8.35
#